data_AF-A0A6P0P4D9-F1
#
_entry.id   AF-A0A6P0P4D9-F1
#
_cell.length_a   1.000
_cell.length_b   1.000
_cell.length_c   1.000
_cell.angle_alpha   90.00
_cell.angle_beta   90.00
_cell.angle_gamma   90.00
#
_symmetry.space_group_name_H-M   'P 1'
#
loop_
_entity.id
_entity.type
_entity.pdbx_description
1 polymer ?
#
loop_
_entity_poly.entity_id
_entity_poly.type
_entity_poly.pdbx_seq_one_letter_code
_entity_poly.pdbx_strand_id
1 'polypeptide(L)'
;MIPNADVETSLSKISWDFHLEDGHPCFNGRNKNPTYLRFGNLDNVEPFIIRRDFHGIRDSYNEIIEEFRHFHRLYHDVEKNQLLKFDDRGDETVVAKLETDKVEVRLKEVRQFLAVKEMHLAIYFDFKRYSESVLDEFTQELDHKNKKDLTYYKLRASSAENFHIANYKSFSYLCGKKLISPFPLNRCGMWPFNDKDKENYIDFIVGMDENGDSVEYSCNPDKLPNYPDTPNYLTPVFFQREVLAKYYAHPERYSVEDGFLRCQGLWGLKLDNNHPEYITVFLGDLASLPSDEQIYWRSYNILPEGKISKVNFERSFQLTPAPPEQIDLMFKDCFVRFSKNWKAFMGWSLFRKLAESDQHLFDALHIPLTNSQVEFDSQVLALTKILIDSLNEGEIVKATLGGNTEEKGISKFEQFLKAHQYPNYEQQIKFLRNLQNLRSTSVAHRKSDNYKKIAKTFGLKDSNRSDVLKEILVEVRDFLVSLERHFCE
;
A
#
# COMPACT_ATOMS: atom_id res chain seq x y z
N MET A 1 21.43 -25.23 1.73
CA MET A 1 21.26 -24.79 3.12
C MET A 1 21.69 -25.94 4.00
N ILE A 2 22.59 -25.66 4.94
CA ILE A 2 23.27 -26.66 5.77
C ILE A 2 22.79 -26.48 7.21
N PRO A 3 22.33 -27.53 7.90
CA PRO A 3 21.96 -27.47 9.31
C PRO A 3 23.07 -26.87 10.17
N ASN A 4 22.71 -26.10 11.19
CA ASN A 4 23.70 -25.49 12.09
C ASN A 4 24.65 -26.54 12.73
N ALA A 5 24.13 -27.74 13.04
CA ALA A 5 24.92 -28.84 13.58
C ALA A 5 25.98 -29.39 12.60
N ASP A 6 25.75 -29.24 11.29
CA ASP A 6 26.59 -29.82 10.24
C ASP A 6 27.62 -28.82 9.66
N VAL A 7 27.66 -27.58 10.18
CA VAL A 7 28.55 -26.52 9.69
C VAL A 7 30.03 -26.92 9.77
N GLU A 8 30.47 -27.49 10.89
CA GLU A 8 31.87 -27.92 11.05
C GLU A 8 32.22 -29.06 10.10
N THR A 9 31.30 -30.02 9.94
CA THR A 9 31.43 -31.15 9.01
C THR A 9 31.50 -30.67 7.57
N SER A 10 30.63 -29.75 7.16
CA SER A 10 30.64 -29.14 5.83
C SER A 10 31.97 -28.42 5.56
N LEU A 11 32.46 -27.62 6.51
CA LEU A 11 33.73 -26.88 6.41
C LEU A 11 34.97 -27.76 6.63
N SER A 12 34.82 -29.08 6.82
CA SER A 12 35.95 -30.02 6.86
C SER A 12 36.48 -30.36 5.46
N LYS A 13 35.67 -30.18 4.41
CA LYS A 13 35.97 -30.50 3.00
C LYS A 13 35.56 -29.36 2.06
N ILE A 14 36.27 -29.20 0.94
CA ILE A 14 35.93 -28.20 -0.09
C ILE A 14 34.83 -28.66 -1.04
N SER A 15 34.53 -29.97 -1.08
CA SER A 15 33.53 -30.54 -1.98
C SER A 15 32.14 -30.00 -1.67
N TRP A 16 31.27 -29.98 -2.66
CA TRP A 16 29.89 -29.56 -2.47
C TRP A 16 29.16 -30.56 -1.55
N ASP A 17 28.28 -30.06 -0.69
CA ASP A 17 27.40 -30.91 0.14
C ASP A 17 26.04 -31.13 -0.55
N PHE A 18 25.87 -30.55 -1.75
CA PHE A 18 24.64 -30.58 -2.55
C PHE A 18 25.01 -30.35 -4.01
N HIS A 19 24.57 -31.21 -4.91
CA HIS A 19 24.85 -31.17 -6.35
C HIS A 19 23.71 -30.51 -7.14
N LEU A 20 23.98 -30.13 -8.41
CA LEU A 20 22.99 -29.51 -9.28
C LEU A 20 21.80 -30.42 -9.64
N GLU A 21 21.99 -31.74 -9.55
CA GLU A 21 20.97 -32.75 -9.80
C GLU A 21 20.12 -33.03 -8.54
N ASP A 22 20.55 -32.55 -7.37
CA ASP A 22 19.79 -32.64 -6.13
C ASP A 22 18.68 -31.58 -6.09
N GLY A 23 17.82 -31.63 -5.07
CA GLY A 23 16.75 -30.66 -4.84
C GLY A 23 15.42 -31.05 -5.46
N HIS A 24 15.37 -32.20 -6.14
CA HIS A 24 14.15 -32.80 -6.65
C HIS A 24 13.70 -33.97 -5.77
N PRO A 25 12.40 -34.07 -5.44
CA PRO A 25 11.88 -35.25 -4.77
C PRO A 25 12.11 -36.52 -5.58
N CYS A 26 12.65 -37.57 -4.96
CA CYS A 26 12.85 -38.87 -5.61
C CYS A 26 12.74 -40.03 -4.62
N PHE A 27 12.84 -41.27 -5.14
CA PHE A 27 12.95 -42.46 -4.31
C PHE A 27 14.37 -43.03 -4.41
N ASN A 28 14.97 -43.37 -3.27
CA ASN A 28 16.20 -44.14 -3.25
C ASN A 28 15.92 -45.62 -3.54
N GLY A 29 16.12 -46.03 -4.79
CA GLY A 29 15.84 -47.39 -5.27
C GLY A 29 16.93 -48.42 -5.00
N ARG A 30 18.00 -48.08 -4.26
CA ARG A 30 19.10 -49.04 -3.97
C ARG A 30 18.75 -50.09 -2.89
N ASN A 31 17.67 -49.88 -2.14
CA ASN A 31 17.22 -50.77 -1.06
C ASN A 31 15.96 -51.54 -1.47
N LYS A 32 15.77 -52.75 -0.90
CA LYS A 32 14.54 -53.57 -1.09
C LYS A 32 13.25 -52.81 -0.73
N ASN A 33 13.35 -51.80 0.14
CA ASN A 33 12.26 -50.88 0.48
C ASN A 33 12.68 -49.46 0.05
N PRO A 34 12.03 -48.87 -0.98
CA PRO A 34 12.39 -47.54 -1.44
C PRO A 34 12.07 -46.50 -0.36
N THR A 35 13.01 -45.58 -0.11
CA THR A 35 12.82 -44.45 0.81
C THR A 35 12.62 -43.17 0.01
N TYR A 36 11.59 -42.40 0.36
CA TYR A 36 11.34 -41.09 -0.24
C TYR A 36 12.37 -40.07 0.25
N LEU A 37 13.01 -39.38 -0.69
CA LEU A 37 13.96 -38.29 -0.42
C LEU A 37 13.34 -36.99 -0.91
N ARG A 38 13.00 -36.09 0.02
CA ARG A 38 12.35 -34.81 -0.29
C ARG A 38 13.17 -33.94 -1.24
N PHE A 39 14.50 -33.97 -1.11
CA PHE A 39 15.43 -33.17 -1.91
C PHE A 39 16.47 -34.04 -2.65
N GLY A 40 16.16 -35.31 -2.87
CA GLY A 40 17.03 -36.22 -3.63
C GLY A 40 18.31 -36.66 -2.93
N ASN A 41 18.57 -36.19 -1.71
CA ASN A 41 19.75 -36.54 -0.92
C ASN A 41 19.35 -37.15 0.43
N LEU A 42 20.29 -37.89 1.03
CA LEU A 42 20.15 -38.53 2.35
C LEU A 42 20.61 -37.62 3.49
N ASP A 43 21.33 -36.55 3.16
CA ASP A 43 21.82 -35.58 4.10
C ASP A 43 20.67 -34.61 4.46
N ASN A 44 20.73 -33.92 5.59
CA ASN A 44 19.72 -32.92 5.94
C ASN A 44 19.95 -31.57 5.22
N VAL A 45 20.55 -31.62 4.02
CA VAL A 45 20.90 -30.44 3.23
C VAL A 45 19.75 -30.09 2.30
N GLU A 46 19.27 -28.86 2.40
CA GLU A 46 18.12 -28.37 1.63
C GLU A 46 18.56 -27.41 0.52
N PRO A 47 17.95 -27.43 -0.68
CA PRO A 47 18.21 -26.41 -1.69
C PRO A 47 17.70 -25.04 -1.22
N PHE A 48 18.38 -23.96 -1.62
CA PHE A 48 17.79 -22.62 -1.59
C PHE A 48 17.32 -22.19 -2.98
N ILE A 49 18.12 -22.56 -3.98
CA ILE A 49 17.83 -22.44 -5.41
C ILE A 49 17.71 -23.85 -5.99
N ILE A 50 16.70 -24.07 -6.83
CA ILE A 50 16.50 -25.29 -7.61
C ILE A 50 16.71 -24.93 -9.08
N ARG A 51 17.60 -25.65 -9.77
CA ARG A 51 17.77 -25.54 -11.21
C ARG A 51 16.79 -26.49 -11.90
N ARG A 52 15.87 -25.95 -12.69
CA ARG A 52 14.96 -26.73 -13.52
C ARG A 52 15.62 -26.96 -14.86
N ASP A 53 15.92 -28.21 -15.19
CA ASP A 53 16.42 -28.62 -16.50
C ASP A 53 15.38 -29.47 -17.25
N PHE A 54 15.26 -29.24 -18.56
CA PHE A 54 14.31 -29.96 -19.42
C PHE A 54 15.00 -30.64 -20.60
N HIS A 55 16.28 -31.00 -20.45
CA HIS A 55 17.05 -31.74 -21.45
C HIS A 55 17.04 -31.09 -22.85
N GLY A 56 17.01 -29.76 -22.90
CA GLY A 56 16.95 -28.98 -24.14
C GLY A 56 15.58 -28.93 -24.84
N ILE A 57 14.53 -29.52 -24.28
CA ILE A 57 13.15 -29.43 -24.82
C ILE A 57 12.54 -28.05 -24.52
N ARG A 58 12.91 -27.47 -23.38
CA ARG A 58 12.55 -26.14 -22.91
C ARG A 58 13.76 -25.50 -22.26
N ASP A 59 13.74 -24.17 -22.19
CA ASP A 59 14.77 -23.42 -21.51
C ASP A 59 14.78 -23.75 -20.02
N SER A 60 15.98 -24.01 -19.52
CA SER A 60 16.23 -24.29 -18.11
C SER A 60 16.20 -22.97 -17.32
N TYR A 61 15.62 -22.98 -16.12
CA TYR A 61 15.45 -21.77 -15.32
C TYR A 61 15.67 -22.05 -13.82
N ASN A 62 15.82 -20.98 -13.03
CA ASN A 62 16.07 -21.08 -11.60
C ASN A 62 14.81 -20.78 -10.80
N GLU A 63 14.53 -21.59 -9.77
CA GLU A 63 13.47 -21.36 -8.80
C GLU A 63 14.09 -21.13 -7.43
N ILE A 64 13.56 -20.15 -6.68
CA ILE A 64 13.78 -20.10 -5.23
C ILE A 64 12.78 -21.05 -4.59
N ILE A 65 13.19 -21.77 -3.54
CA ILE A 65 12.30 -22.68 -2.82
C ILE A 65 10.99 -21.98 -2.39
N GLU A 66 9.89 -22.69 -2.59
CA GLU A 66 8.56 -22.14 -2.33
C GLU A 66 8.36 -21.76 -0.85
N GLU A 67 8.96 -22.50 0.07
CA GLU A 67 8.92 -22.20 1.51
C GLU A 67 9.47 -20.80 1.83
N PHE A 68 10.53 -20.34 1.15
CA PHE A 68 11.07 -18.98 1.32
C PHE A 68 10.08 -17.92 0.81
N ARG A 69 9.41 -18.19 -0.33
CA ARG A 69 8.41 -17.30 -0.91
C ARG A 69 7.23 -17.11 0.05
N HIS A 70 6.69 -18.21 0.56
CA HIS A 70 5.54 -18.18 1.48
C HIS A 70 5.90 -17.63 2.84
N PHE A 71 7.07 -17.97 3.37
CA PHE A 71 7.55 -17.46 4.66
C PHE A 71 7.60 -15.93 4.69
N HIS A 72 8.05 -15.30 3.60
CA HIS A 72 8.08 -13.84 3.46
C HIS A 72 6.84 -13.24 2.80
N ARG A 73 5.84 -14.06 2.46
CA ARG A 73 4.61 -13.67 1.72
C ARG A 73 4.93 -12.89 0.44
N LEU A 74 5.91 -13.36 -0.33
CA LEU A 74 6.39 -12.68 -1.52
C LEU A 74 5.40 -12.85 -2.69
N TYR A 75 5.03 -11.73 -3.30
CA TYR A 75 4.31 -11.71 -4.57
C TYR A 75 5.28 -11.94 -5.73
N HIS A 76 4.84 -12.65 -6.77
CA HIS A 76 5.65 -12.89 -7.97
C HIS A 76 5.16 -12.02 -9.11
N ASP A 77 5.94 -10.99 -9.44
CA ASP A 77 5.81 -10.24 -10.69
C ASP A 77 6.34 -11.13 -11.81
N VAL A 78 5.42 -11.78 -12.53
CA VAL A 78 5.74 -12.74 -13.61
C VAL A 78 6.35 -12.03 -14.81
N GLU A 79 5.97 -10.78 -15.08
CA GLU A 79 6.46 -10.03 -16.24
C GLU A 79 7.94 -9.67 -16.09
N LYS A 80 8.35 -9.24 -14.89
CA LYS A 80 9.75 -8.91 -14.58
C LYS A 80 10.54 -10.09 -14.01
N ASN A 81 9.86 -11.21 -13.73
CA ASN A 81 10.37 -12.36 -12.99
C ASN A 81 11.03 -11.97 -11.64
N GLN A 82 10.29 -11.20 -10.83
CA GLN A 82 10.76 -10.67 -9.54
C GLN A 82 9.86 -11.13 -8.40
N LEU A 83 10.46 -11.29 -7.21
CA LEU A 83 9.72 -11.51 -5.98
C LEU A 83 9.67 -10.22 -5.17
N LEU A 84 8.46 -9.72 -4.92
CA LEU A 84 8.17 -8.46 -4.27
C LEU A 84 7.64 -8.70 -2.85
N LYS A 85 8.02 -7.82 -1.92
CA LYS A 85 7.47 -7.74 -0.57
C LYS A 85 6.86 -6.36 -0.37
N PHE A 86 5.69 -6.32 0.27
CA PHE A 86 5.01 -5.07 0.61
C PHE A 86 5.21 -4.78 2.09
N ASP A 87 5.50 -3.52 2.43
CA ASP A 87 5.52 -3.07 3.82
C ASP A 87 4.14 -2.59 4.30
N ASP A 88 4.07 -2.10 5.55
CA ASP A 88 2.81 -1.66 6.15
C ASP A 88 2.25 -0.37 5.52
N ARG A 89 3.00 0.28 4.61
CA ARG A 89 2.55 1.43 3.79
C ARG A 89 2.09 1.01 2.39
N GLY A 90 2.28 -0.27 2.04
CA GLY A 90 2.04 -0.81 0.72
C GLY A 90 3.16 -0.50 -0.27
N ASP A 91 4.33 -0.03 0.21
CA ASP A 91 5.47 0.21 -0.65
C ASP A 91 6.16 -1.11 -1.04
N GLU A 92 6.56 -1.19 -2.31
CA GLU A 92 7.17 -2.38 -2.90
C GLU A 92 8.67 -2.44 -2.62
N THR A 93 9.14 -3.61 -2.18
CA THR A 93 10.56 -3.94 -2.12
C THR A 93 10.85 -5.18 -2.95
N VAL A 94 11.77 -5.07 -3.91
CA VAL A 94 12.27 -6.24 -4.65
C VAL A 94 13.16 -7.08 -3.73
N VAL A 95 12.69 -8.27 -3.37
CA VAL A 95 13.42 -9.23 -2.52
C VAL A 95 14.28 -10.16 -3.35
N ALA A 96 13.81 -10.61 -4.51
CA ALA A 96 14.60 -11.42 -5.41
C ALA A 96 14.37 -11.09 -6.89
N LYS A 97 15.41 -11.27 -7.70
CA LYS A 97 15.37 -11.25 -9.16
C LYS A 97 15.82 -12.60 -9.69
N LEU A 98 15.01 -13.20 -10.57
CA LEU A 98 15.24 -14.52 -11.11
C LEU A 98 15.61 -14.41 -12.59
N GLU A 99 16.90 -14.41 -12.89
CA GLU A 99 17.41 -14.48 -14.25
C GLU A 99 17.86 -15.93 -14.55
N THR A 100 18.02 -16.24 -15.84
CA THR A 100 18.33 -17.60 -16.30
C THR A 100 19.66 -18.10 -15.74
N ASP A 101 20.67 -17.25 -15.63
CA ASP A 101 22.02 -17.57 -15.17
C ASP A 101 22.39 -16.90 -13.84
N LYS A 102 21.50 -16.06 -13.30
CA LYS A 102 21.75 -15.26 -12.11
C LYS A 102 20.52 -15.17 -11.22
N VAL A 103 20.70 -15.37 -9.92
CA VAL A 103 19.67 -15.11 -8.92
C VAL A 103 20.22 -14.12 -7.90
N GLU A 104 19.55 -12.98 -7.78
CA GLU A 104 19.87 -11.98 -6.76
C GLU A 104 18.80 -12.04 -5.67
N VAL A 105 19.21 -12.19 -4.42
CA VAL A 105 18.30 -12.17 -3.27
C VAL A 105 18.84 -11.22 -2.21
N ARG A 106 17.95 -10.41 -1.65
CA ARG A 106 18.30 -9.48 -0.58
C ARG A 106 18.74 -10.25 0.66
N LEU A 107 19.93 -9.90 1.17
CA LEU A 107 20.60 -10.63 2.25
C LEU A 107 19.77 -10.67 3.55
N LYS A 108 19.00 -9.61 3.84
CA LYS A 108 18.16 -9.54 5.04
C LYS A 108 17.21 -10.72 5.09
N GLU A 109 16.38 -10.89 4.06
CA GLU A 109 15.34 -11.91 3.96
C GLU A 109 15.93 -13.33 3.96
N VAL A 110 17.08 -13.53 3.30
CA VAL A 110 17.84 -14.80 3.37
C VAL A 110 18.21 -15.11 4.83
N ARG A 111 18.84 -14.17 5.54
CA ARG A 111 19.29 -14.39 6.93
C ARG A 111 18.12 -14.57 7.91
N GLN A 112 16.98 -13.92 7.66
CA GLN A 112 15.75 -14.13 8.43
C GLN A 112 15.22 -15.56 8.27
N PHE A 113 15.14 -16.03 7.02
CA PHE A 113 14.67 -17.38 6.73
C PHE A 113 15.61 -18.44 7.30
N LEU A 114 16.92 -18.26 7.12
CA LEU A 114 17.95 -19.14 7.70
C LEU A 114 17.86 -19.23 9.23
N ALA A 115 17.49 -18.13 9.91
CA ALA A 115 17.33 -18.12 11.37
C ALA A 115 16.21 -19.05 11.83
N VAL A 116 15.08 -19.04 11.13
CA VAL A 116 13.93 -19.90 11.44
C VAL A 116 14.20 -21.36 11.05
N LYS A 117 14.95 -21.58 9.96
CA LYS A 117 15.37 -22.92 9.53
C LYS A 117 16.50 -23.51 10.36
N GLU A 118 17.14 -22.72 11.22
CA GLU A 118 18.37 -23.09 11.94
C GLU A 118 19.47 -23.64 11.00
N MET A 119 19.69 -22.93 9.90
CA MET A 119 20.60 -23.34 8.83
C MET A 119 21.54 -22.20 8.41
N HIS A 120 22.63 -22.58 7.75
CA HIS A 120 23.51 -21.69 7.00
C HIS A 120 23.27 -21.85 5.49
N LEU A 121 23.38 -20.77 4.71
CA LEU A 121 23.38 -20.88 3.26
C LEU A 121 24.81 -21.10 2.76
N ALA A 122 25.06 -22.24 2.12
CA ALA A 122 26.32 -22.48 1.43
C ALA A 122 26.29 -21.88 0.02
N ILE A 123 27.30 -21.05 -0.27
CA ILE A 123 27.63 -20.59 -1.62
C ILE A 123 28.85 -21.39 -2.05
N TYR A 124 28.64 -22.25 -3.05
CA TYR A 124 29.70 -23.03 -3.65
C TYR A 124 30.29 -22.30 -4.85
N PHE A 125 31.58 -22.50 -5.07
CA PHE A 125 32.26 -22.05 -6.27
C PHE A 125 33.25 -23.11 -6.75
N ASP A 126 33.22 -23.37 -8.05
CA ASP A 126 34.13 -24.28 -8.74
C ASP A 126 34.51 -23.64 -10.07
N PHE A 127 35.71 -23.08 -10.12
CA PHE A 127 36.26 -22.46 -11.32
C PHE A 127 37.42 -23.29 -11.83
N LYS A 128 37.37 -23.62 -13.12
CA LYS A 128 38.48 -24.25 -13.83
C LYS A 128 38.95 -23.32 -14.95
N ARG A 129 40.26 -23.23 -15.12
CA ARG A 129 40.91 -22.52 -16.23
C ARG A 129 41.97 -23.42 -16.82
N TYR A 130 42.02 -23.47 -18.13
CA TYR A 130 42.96 -24.29 -18.88
C TYR A 130 43.99 -23.38 -19.57
N SER A 131 45.20 -23.90 -19.76
CA SER A 131 46.29 -23.19 -20.41
C SER A 131 47.06 -24.13 -21.35
N GLU A 132 47.50 -23.59 -22.49
CA GLU A 132 48.38 -24.28 -23.44
C GLU A 132 49.85 -24.28 -22.98
N SER A 133 50.17 -23.54 -21.91
CA SER A 133 51.51 -23.47 -21.33
C SER A 133 51.76 -24.64 -20.40
N VAL A 134 53.00 -25.13 -20.39
CA VAL A 134 53.47 -26.09 -19.39
C VAL A 134 53.53 -25.38 -18.04
N LEU A 135 53.21 -26.10 -16.97
CA LEU A 135 53.34 -25.58 -15.63
C LEU A 135 54.82 -25.64 -15.20
N ASP A 136 55.47 -24.49 -14.98
CA ASP A 136 56.80 -24.45 -14.36
C ASP A 136 56.72 -24.87 -12.87
N GLU A 137 57.85 -25.21 -12.23
CA GLU A 137 57.96 -25.76 -10.86
C GLU A 137 57.31 -24.93 -9.71
N PHE A 138 56.71 -23.77 -9.99
CA PHE A 138 55.98 -22.98 -9.01
C PHE A 138 54.48 -23.30 -8.97
N THR A 139 54.14 -24.43 -8.36
CA THR A 139 52.77 -24.70 -7.89
C THR A 139 52.50 -23.90 -6.61
N GLN A 140 51.93 -22.69 -6.73
CA GLN A 140 51.25 -22.09 -5.59
C GLN A 140 49.96 -22.87 -5.32
N GLU A 141 50.03 -23.80 -4.37
CA GLU A 141 48.85 -24.39 -3.74
C GLU A 141 48.43 -23.48 -2.59
N LEU A 142 47.22 -22.93 -2.67
CA LEU A 142 46.62 -22.17 -1.58
C LEU A 142 45.52 -23.02 -0.96
N ASP A 143 45.68 -23.35 0.31
CA ASP A 143 44.67 -23.98 1.15
C ASP A 143 44.20 -22.96 2.19
N HIS A 144 43.04 -22.34 1.93
CA HIS A 144 42.52 -21.27 2.75
C HIS A 144 41.30 -21.74 3.53
N LYS A 145 41.45 -21.86 4.84
CA LYS A 145 40.35 -22.16 5.77
C LYS A 145 40.25 -21.09 6.85
N ASN A 146 39.12 -20.38 6.87
CA ASN A 146 38.84 -19.35 7.84
C ASN A 146 37.53 -19.67 8.59
N LYS A 147 37.67 -19.97 9.89
CA LYS A 147 36.53 -20.28 10.77
C LYS A 147 35.67 -19.06 11.08
N LYS A 148 36.23 -17.84 11.11
CA LYS A 148 35.48 -16.61 11.41
C LYS A 148 34.63 -16.19 10.22
N ASP A 149 35.21 -16.26 9.02
CA ASP A 149 34.53 -15.90 7.77
C ASP A 149 33.76 -17.08 7.14
N LEU A 150 33.71 -18.22 7.85
CA LEU A 150 33.05 -19.47 7.44
C LEU A 150 33.34 -19.86 5.98
N THR A 151 34.62 -19.79 5.61
CA THR A 151 35.06 -19.96 4.23
C THR A 151 36.14 -21.04 4.17
N TYR A 152 36.01 -21.96 3.21
CA TYR A 152 37.03 -22.95 2.91
C TYR A 152 37.17 -23.11 1.39
N TYR A 153 38.35 -22.84 0.85
CA TYR A 153 38.66 -23.10 -0.55
C TYR A 153 40.09 -23.54 -0.76
N LYS A 154 40.31 -24.21 -1.90
CA LYS A 154 41.64 -24.52 -2.41
C LYS A 154 41.81 -23.95 -3.81
N LEU A 155 42.96 -23.36 -4.06
CA LEU A 155 43.46 -23.03 -5.39
C LEU A 155 44.66 -23.93 -5.67
N ARG A 156 44.62 -24.65 -6.79
CA ARG A 156 45.71 -25.51 -7.21
C ARG A 156 45.86 -25.48 -8.72
N ALA A 157 47.09 -25.53 -9.18
CA ALA A 157 47.44 -25.73 -10.58
C ALA A 157 48.09 -27.11 -10.77
N SER A 158 47.84 -27.75 -11.90
CA SER A 158 48.36 -29.07 -12.24
C SER A 158 48.60 -29.22 -13.74
N SER A 159 49.48 -30.14 -14.11
CA SER A 159 49.62 -30.61 -15.49
C SER A 159 48.29 -31.22 -15.96
N ALA A 160 47.94 -30.95 -17.22
CA ALA A 160 46.78 -31.53 -17.89
C ALA A 160 47.14 -32.78 -18.72
N GLU A 161 48.40 -33.21 -18.74
CA GLU A 161 48.89 -34.31 -19.60
C GLU A 161 48.14 -35.64 -19.42
N ASN A 162 47.61 -35.91 -18.21
CA ASN A 162 46.85 -37.12 -17.90
C ASN A 162 45.33 -36.96 -18.11
N PHE A 163 44.86 -35.77 -18.48
CA PHE A 163 43.46 -35.50 -18.76
C PHE A 163 43.30 -35.31 -20.27
N HIS A 164 42.53 -36.17 -20.94
CA HIS A 164 42.27 -36.09 -22.39
C HIS A 164 41.40 -34.87 -22.77
N ILE A 165 41.81 -33.67 -22.39
CA ILE A 165 41.07 -32.40 -22.56
C ILE A 165 41.87 -31.51 -23.51
N ALA A 166 41.67 -31.70 -24.81
CA ALA A 166 42.18 -30.83 -25.89
C ALA A 166 43.70 -30.51 -25.83
N ASN A 167 44.14 -29.44 -26.53
CA ASN A 167 45.55 -29.00 -26.65
C ASN A 167 46.13 -28.34 -25.38
N TYR A 168 45.49 -28.50 -24.22
CA TYR A 168 45.91 -27.84 -22.99
C TYR A 168 46.98 -28.66 -22.27
N LYS A 169 48.01 -27.97 -21.76
CA LYS A 169 49.15 -28.58 -21.05
C LYS A 169 49.05 -28.43 -19.54
N SER A 170 48.28 -27.45 -19.06
CA SER A 170 48.04 -27.24 -17.63
C SER A 170 46.63 -26.71 -17.36
N PHE A 171 46.20 -26.83 -16.11
CA PHE A 171 44.96 -26.24 -15.63
C PHE A 171 45.12 -25.74 -14.19
N SER A 172 44.32 -24.75 -13.82
CA SER A 172 44.12 -24.32 -12.44
C SER A 172 42.68 -24.52 -12.04
N TYR A 173 42.44 -24.96 -10.81
CA TYR A 173 41.11 -25.01 -10.23
C TYR A 173 41.04 -24.24 -8.91
N LEU A 174 39.99 -23.44 -8.75
CA LEU A 174 39.58 -22.81 -7.51
C LEU A 174 38.26 -23.44 -7.10
N CYS A 175 38.28 -24.24 -6.04
CA CYS A 175 37.08 -24.93 -5.54
C CYS A 175 36.92 -24.68 -4.05
N GLY A 176 35.70 -24.35 -3.63
CA GLY A 176 35.41 -24.13 -2.23
C GLY A 176 33.99 -23.71 -1.98
N LYS A 177 33.76 -23.30 -0.74
CA LYS A 177 32.48 -22.84 -0.25
C LYS A 177 32.64 -21.71 0.77
N LYS A 178 31.62 -20.87 0.83
CA LYS A 178 31.42 -19.87 1.88
C LYS A 178 30.02 -20.06 2.46
N LEU A 179 29.92 -20.04 3.79
CA LEU A 179 28.63 -20.11 4.46
C LEU A 179 28.17 -18.71 4.88
N ILE A 180 26.88 -18.42 4.66
CA ILE A 180 26.20 -17.24 5.18
C ILE A 180 25.44 -17.67 6.44
N SER A 181 25.76 -17.03 7.55
CA SER A 181 25.11 -17.28 8.83
C SER A 181 23.71 -16.67 8.92
N PRO A 182 22.80 -17.32 9.66
CA PRO A 182 21.50 -16.74 9.98
C PRO A 182 21.63 -15.46 10.82
N PHE A 183 20.51 -14.75 11.02
CA PHE A 183 20.40 -13.88 12.18
C PHE A 183 20.28 -14.71 13.48
N PRO A 184 20.68 -14.17 14.64
CA PRO A 184 20.21 -14.72 15.91
C PRO A 184 18.68 -14.80 15.89
N LEU A 185 18.10 -15.94 16.31
CA LEU A 185 16.66 -16.18 16.21
C LEU A 185 15.85 -15.06 16.88
N ASN A 186 16.27 -14.61 18.07
CA ASN A 186 15.66 -13.52 18.81
C ASN A 186 15.80 -12.11 18.19
N ARG A 187 16.55 -11.98 17.09
CA ARG A 187 16.75 -10.73 16.34
C ARG A 187 16.48 -10.91 14.84
N CYS A 188 15.75 -11.96 14.47
CA CYS A 188 15.44 -12.21 13.07
C CYS A 188 14.37 -11.24 12.54
N GLY A 189 13.66 -10.49 13.39
CA GLY A 189 12.65 -9.53 12.96
C GLY A 189 11.45 -10.18 12.27
N MET A 190 11.17 -11.45 12.58
CA MET A 190 10.00 -12.22 12.16
C MET A 190 9.24 -12.64 13.42
N TRP A 191 7.91 -12.68 13.35
CA TRP A 191 7.06 -13.03 14.50
C TRP A 191 7.44 -14.38 15.13
N PRO A 192 7.51 -14.48 16.48
CA PRO A 192 7.21 -13.47 17.51
C PRO A 192 8.39 -12.54 17.87
N PHE A 193 9.50 -12.62 17.13
CA PHE A 193 10.72 -11.81 17.33
C PHE A 193 10.76 -10.55 16.45
N ASN A 194 9.64 -10.20 15.81
CA ASN A 194 9.40 -8.88 15.28
C ASN A 194 8.82 -8.04 16.41
N ASP A 195 9.66 -7.57 17.33
CA ASP A 195 9.28 -6.65 18.41
C ASP A 195 8.85 -5.26 17.85
N LYS A 196 8.05 -5.21 16.78
CA LYS A 196 7.30 -4.01 16.34
C LYS A 196 6.41 -3.51 17.48
N ASP A 197 5.93 -4.42 18.35
CA ASP A 197 5.08 -4.07 19.50
C ASP A 197 5.86 -3.48 20.69
N LYS A 198 7.20 -3.47 20.67
CA LYS A 198 8.04 -2.88 21.73
C LYS A 198 8.88 -1.67 21.29
N GLU A 199 8.95 -1.39 19.99
CA GLU A 199 9.68 -0.21 19.50
C GLU A 199 8.73 0.99 19.32
N ASN A 200 8.78 1.88 20.32
CA ASN A 200 8.42 3.30 20.27
C ASN A 200 6.99 3.65 19.86
N TYR A 201 5.99 3.20 20.63
CA TYR A 201 4.73 3.94 20.71
C TYR A 201 5.03 5.39 21.08
N ILE A 202 4.40 6.30 20.33
CA ILE A 202 4.66 7.72 20.48
C ILE A 202 3.73 8.29 21.55
N ASP A 203 4.27 9.24 22.31
CA ASP A 203 3.49 10.02 23.25
C ASP A 203 2.81 11.17 22.50
N PHE A 204 1.52 11.38 22.73
CA PHE A 204 0.72 12.44 22.13
C PHE A 204 0.29 13.45 23.18
N ILE A 205 0.14 14.72 22.78
CA ILE A 205 -0.45 15.78 23.60
C ILE A 205 -1.90 15.43 23.88
N VAL A 206 -2.22 15.27 25.16
CA VAL A 206 -3.57 14.95 25.66
C VAL A 206 -4.16 16.09 26.49
N GLY A 207 -3.37 17.11 26.82
CA GLY A 207 -3.77 18.18 27.71
C GLY A 207 -2.70 19.24 27.92
N MET A 208 -2.96 20.09 28.90
CA MET A 208 -2.07 21.14 29.36
C MET A 208 -2.02 21.08 30.88
N ASP A 209 -0.85 21.34 31.47
CA ASP A 209 -0.70 21.39 32.92
C ASP A 209 -1.07 22.78 33.48
N GLU A 210 -0.92 22.94 34.80
CA GLU A 210 -1.20 24.19 35.51
C GLU A 210 -0.26 25.35 35.12
N ASN A 211 0.89 25.05 34.52
CA ASN A 211 1.88 26.04 34.08
C ASN A 211 1.69 26.46 32.61
N GLY A 212 0.81 25.76 31.88
CA GLY A 212 0.58 25.99 30.46
C GLY A 212 1.42 25.11 29.54
N ASP A 213 2.19 24.16 30.08
CA ASP A 213 2.99 23.22 29.31
C ASP A 213 2.14 22.03 28.83
N SER A 214 2.46 21.50 27.65
CA SER A 214 1.71 20.37 27.08
C SER A 214 1.96 19.09 27.86
N VAL A 215 0.89 18.39 28.23
CA VAL A 215 0.95 17.06 28.84
C VAL A 215 0.87 16.00 27.75
N GLU A 216 1.86 15.12 27.73
CA GLU A 216 1.96 14.03 26.75
C GLU A 216 1.68 12.67 27.39
N TYR A 217 1.08 11.76 26.62
CA TYR A 217 0.78 10.41 27.08
C TYR A 217 0.96 9.39 25.96
N SER A 218 1.50 8.21 26.30
CA SER A 218 1.77 7.13 25.35
C SER A 218 0.48 6.54 24.80
N CYS A 219 0.43 6.32 23.49
CA CYS A 219 -0.67 5.55 22.89
C CYS A 219 -0.59 4.04 23.16
N ASN A 220 0.50 3.56 23.78
CA ASN A 220 0.71 2.13 24.05
C ASN A 220 -0.47 1.51 24.85
N PRO A 221 -1.20 0.53 24.29
CA PRO A 221 -2.33 -0.11 24.96
C PRO A 221 -1.99 -0.73 26.32
N ASP A 222 -0.77 -1.28 26.48
CA ASP A 222 -0.33 -1.92 27.73
C ASP A 222 -0.05 -0.90 28.85
N LYS A 223 0.13 0.38 28.49
CA LYS A 223 0.37 1.49 29.43
C LYS A 223 -0.87 2.34 29.69
N LEU A 224 -1.98 2.07 28.98
CA LEU A 224 -3.21 2.83 29.13
C LEU A 224 -4.06 2.28 30.28
N PRO A 225 -4.34 3.08 31.32
CA PRO A 225 -5.20 2.67 32.43
C PRO A 225 -6.67 2.54 31.99
N ASN A 226 -7.44 1.75 32.73
CA ASN A 226 -8.89 1.58 32.52
C ASN A 226 -9.74 2.56 33.35
N TYR A 227 -9.13 3.57 33.98
CA TYR A 227 -9.82 4.50 34.88
C TYR A 227 -10.04 5.87 34.21
N PRO A 228 -11.16 6.56 34.50
CA PRO A 228 -11.54 7.80 33.83
C PRO A 228 -10.71 9.02 34.24
N ASP A 229 -10.09 9.01 35.43
CA ASP A 229 -9.41 10.16 36.04
C ASP A 229 -7.99 10.41 35.50
N THR A 230 -7.52 9.53 34.60
CA THR A 230 -6.22 9.61 33.92
C THR A 230 -6.42 9.37 32.43
N PRO A 231 -5.53 9.89 31.57
CA PRO A 231 -5.56 9.56 30.14
C PRO A 231 -5.67 8.05 29.93
N ASN A 232 -6.68 7.63 29.19
CA ASN A 232 -7.05 6.23 28.95
C ASN A 232 -7.32 6.02 27.45
N TYR A 233 -7.75 4.82 27.07
CA TYR A 233 -8.02 4.48 25.67
C TYR A 233 -8.88 5.53 24.95
N LEU A 234 -9.97 5.99 25.58
CA LEU A 234 -10.97 6.89 25.00
C LEU A 234 -10.63 8.37 25.20
N THR A 235 -9.42 8.71 25.64
CA THR A 235 -8.96 10.09 25.69
C THR A 235 -8.89 10.67 24.26
N PRO A 236 -9.66 11.71 23.93
CA PRO A 236 -9.59 12.33 22.61
C PRO A 236 -8.27 13.08 22.43
N VAL A 237 -7.57 12.78 21.34
CA VAL A 237 -6.37 13.47 20.88
C VAL A 237 -6.73 14.30 19.66
N PHE A 238 -6.27 15.54 19.63
CA PHE A 238 -6.68 16.54 18.65
C PHE A 238 -5.58 16.79 17.62
N PHE A 239 -5.99 16.97 16.37
CA PHE A 239 -5.09 17.16 15.24
C PHE A 239 -5.60 18.27 14.32
N GLN A 240 -4.66 19.03 13.75
CA GLN A 240 -4.94 19.88 12.60
C GLN A 240 -5.53 19.04 11.46
N ARG A 241 -6.48 19.61 10.71
CA ARG A 241 -7.17 18.89 9.62
C ARG A 241 -6.22 18.49 8.49
N GLU A 242 -5.16 19.25 8.31
CA GLU A 242 -4.05 19.03 7.39
C GLU A 242 -3.36 17.68 7.57
N VAL A 243 -3.53 17.01 8.72
CA VAL A 243 -3.11 15.61 8.90
C VAL A 243 -3.67 14.71 7.79
N LEU A 244 -4.85 15.02 7.26
CA LEU A 244 -5.49 14.24 6.20
C LEU A 244 -4.97 14.53 4.78
N ALA A 245 -4.17 15.58 4.59
CA ALA A 245 -3.73 16.03 3.27
C ALA A 245 -2.98 14.94 2.49
N LYS A 246 -2.08 14.21 3.17
CA LYS A 246 -1.36 13.07 2.57
C LYS A 246 -2.31 12.00 2.04
N TYR A 247 -3.36 11.69 2.78
CA TYR A 247 -4.28 10.59 2.42
C TYR A 247 -5.17 10.98 1.24
N TYR A 248 -5.63 12.23 1.17
CA TYR A 248 -6.36 12.73 0.00
C TYR A 248 -5.51 12.85 -1.25
N ALA A 249 -4.21 13.08 -1.12
CA ALA A 249 -3.28 13.17 -2.25
C ALA A 249 -2.98 11.81 -2.92
N HIS A 250 -3.27 10.70 -2.23
CA HIS A 250 -2.96 9.33 -2.66
C HIS A 250 -4.21 8.42 -2.60
N PRO A 251 -5.28 8.73 -3.34
CA PRO A 251 -6.54 7.96 -3.31
C PRO A 251 -6.42 6.53 -3.84
N GLU A 252 -5.35 6.21 -4.56
CA GLU A 252 -5.00 4.84 -4.97
C GLU A 252 -4.54 3.96 -3.81
N ARG A 253 -4.15 4.57 -2.68
CA ARG A 253 -3.68 3.87 -1.47
C ARG A 253 -4.60 4.07 -0.28
N TYR A 254 -5.21 5.25 -0.17
CA TYR A 254 -5.97 5.63 1.02
C TYR A 254 -7.41 6.00 0.71
N SER A 255 -8.27 5.72 1.68
CA SER A 255 -9.68 6.12 1.68
C SER A 255 -9.96 6.86 2.98
N VAL A 256 -10.49 8.08 2.87
CA VAL A 256 -10.99 8.86 4.01
C VAL A 256 -12.51 8.84 3.97
N GLU A 257 -13.08 8.05 4.87
CA GLU A 257 -14.51 7.77 5.00
C GLU A 257 -15.09 8.59 6.18
N ASP A 258 -16.41 8.56 6.35
CA ASP A 258 -17.04 9.10 7.55
C ASP A 258 -16.64 8.25 8.77
N GLY A 259 -15.83 8.83 9.65
CA GLY A 259 -15.36 8.19 10.88
C GLY A 259 -14.21 7.20 10.73
N PHE A 260 -13.60 7.08 9.55
CA PHE A 260 -12.58 6.06 9.29
C PHE A 260 -11.56 6.47 8.23
N LEU A 261 -10.28 6.23 8.51
CA LEU A 261 -9.18 6.29 7.54
C LEU A 261 -8.70 4.88 7.26
N ARG A 262 -8.49 4.55 5.98
CA ARG A 262 -8.06 3.21 5.55
C ARG A 262 -6.84 3.29 4.65
N CYS A 263 -5.87 2.42 4.88
CA CYS A 263 -4.78 2.12 3.95
C CYS A 263 -5.01 0.73 3.35
N GLN A 264 -5.75 0.69 2.24
CA GLN A 264 -6.20 -0.55 1.60
C GLN A 264 -6.63 -1.63 2.62
N GLY A 265 -6.03 -2.81 2.56
CA GLY A 265 -6.21 -3.90 3.53
C GLY A 265 -5.11 -4.01 4.58
N LEU A 266 -4.20 -3.03 4.68
CA LEU A 266 -3.02 -3.09 5.54
C LEU A 266 -3.34 -2.65 6.97
N TRP A 267 -3.97 -1.48 7.11
CA TRP A 267 -4.40 -0.94 8.40
C TRP A 267 -5.56 0.04 8.21
N GLY A 268 -6.22 0.36 9.32
CA GLY A 268 -7.24 1.40 9.37
C GLY A 268 -7.27 2.08 10.72
N LEU A 269 -7.73 3.33 10.74
CA LEU A 269 -7.78 4.18 11.90
C LEU A 269 -9.20 4.73 12.05
N LYS A 270 -9.81 4.49 13.21
CA LYS A 270 -11.04 5.18 13.60
C LYS A 270 -10.71 6.62 13.97
N LEU A 271 -11.48 7.56 13.45
CA LEU A 271 -11.27 8.98 13.70
C LEU A 271 -12.61 9.71 13.69
N ASP A 272 -12.61 10.94 14.14
CA ASP A 272 -13.72 11.87 14.01
C ASP A 272 -13.32 13.01 13.09
N ASN A 273 -13.86 12.97 11.88
CA ASN A 273 -13.73 14.04 10.88
C ASN A 273 -14.98 14.93 10.78
N ASN A 274 -15.97 14.75 11.67
CA ASN A 274 -17.20 15.52 11.61
C ASN A 274 -17.06 16.93 12.21
N HIS A 275 -16.01 17.21 12.98
CA HIS A 275 -15.75 18.54 13.51
C HIS A 275 -15.16 19.47 12.42
N PRO A 276 -15.66 20.72 12.27
CA PRO A 276 -15.25 21.61 11.18
C PRO A 276 -13.80 22.09 11.25
N GLU A 277 -13.19 22.13 12.44
CA GLU A 277 -11.90 22.80 12.68
C GLU A 277 -10.73 21.85 12.92
N TYR A 278 -10.99 20.64 13.41
CA TYR A 278 -9.95 19.68 13.80
C TYR A 278 -10.41 18.25 13.60
N ILE A 279 -9.46 17.31 13.64
CA ILE A 279 -9.71 15.88 13.65
C ILE A 279 -9.47 15.37 15.06
N THR A 280 -10.32 14.46 15.55
CA THR A 280 -10.06 13.77 16.82
C THR A 280 -9.88 12.27 16.63
N VAL A 281 -8.98 11.68 17.41
CA VAL A 281 -8.74 10.23 17.44
C VAL A 281 -8.62 9.82 18.89
N PHE A 282 -9.18 8.68 19.27
CA PHE A 282 -8.96 8.16 20.62
C PHE A 282 -7.51 7.70 20.78
N LEU A 283 -6.89 8.02 21.91
CA LEU A 283 -5.48 7.75 22.17
C LEU A 283 -5.10 6.29 21.94
N GLY A 284 -5.97 5.34 22.33
CA GLY A 284 -5.73 3.92 22.11
C GLY A 284 -5.84 3.48 20.65
N ASP A 285 -6.65 4.16 19.83
CA ASP A 285 -6.75 3.86 18.39
C ASP A 285 -5.46 4.21 17.64
N LEU A 286 -4.69 5.21 18.11
CA LEU A 286 -3.40 5.60 17.50
C LEU A 286 -2.34 4.49 17.56
N ALA A 287 -2.45 3.55 18.51
CA ALA A 287 -1.56 2.39 18.59
C ALA A 287 -1.68 1.44 17.40
N SER A 288 -2.82 1.45 16.70
CA SER A 288 -3.05 0.62 15.51
C SER A 288 -2.25 1.09 14.29
N LEU A 289 -1.72 2.32 14.32
CA LEU A 289 -0.94 2.87 13.22
C LEU A 289 0.48 2.30 13.21
N PRO A 290 1.06 2.07 12.02
CA PRO A 290 2.50 1.84 11.89
C PRO A 290 3.31 2.98 12.52
N SER A 291 4.52 2.69 13.02
CA SER A 291 5.36 3.67 13.74
C SER A 291 5.55 4.98 12.97
N ASP A 292 5.85 4.92 11.67
CA ASP A 292 6.04 6.13 10.86
C ASP A 292 4.75 6.94 10.66
N GLU A 293 3.60 6.27 10.65
CA GLU A 293 2.29 6.93 10.64
C GLU A 293 2.02 7.60 11.99
N GLN A 294 2.37 6.97 13.11
CA GLN A 294 2.30 7.64 14.42
C GLN A 294 3.16 8.91 14.45
N ILE A 295 4.39 8.89 13.88
CA ILE A 295 5.26 10.07 13.79
C ILE A 295 4.58 11.17 12.96
N TYR A 296 4.02 10.80 11.81
CA TYR A 296 3.31 11.73 10.95
C TYR A 296 2.12 12.37 11.67
N TRP A 297 1.27 11.58 12.32
CA TRP A 297 0.14 12.09 13.11
C TRP A 297 0.61 12.99 14.24
N ARG A 298 1.69 12.62 14.95
CA ARG A 298 2.27 13.42 16.03
C ARG A 298 2.67 14.81 15.57
N SER A 299 3.14 14.97 14.33
CA SER A 299 3.52 16.29 13.79
C SER A 299 2.36 17.27 13.60
N TYR A 300 1.11 16.79 13.55
CA TYR A 300 -0.10 17.60 13.46
C TYR A 300 -0.91 17.65 14.76
N ASN A 301 -0.39 17.02 15.82
CA ASN A 301 -1.08 16.95 17.11
C ASN A 301 -1.04 18.30 17.81
N ILE A 302 -2.21 18.78 18.20
CA ILE A 302 -2.44 20.07 18.85
C ILE A 302 -2.99 19.88 20.26
N LEU A 303 -2.95 20.94 21.06
CA LEU A 303 -3.62 20.96 22.36
C LEU A 303 -5.12 20.67 22.20
N PRO A 304 -5.76 20.07 23.22
CA PRO A 304 -7.20 19.84 23.16
C PRO A 304 -7.98 21.12 22.89
N GLU A 305 -8.63 21.15 21.74
CA GLU A 305 -9.39 22.30 21.27
C GLU A 305 -10.87 21.89 21.34
N GLY A 306 -11.51 21.98 22.51
CA GLY A 306 -12.93 21.68 22.65
C GLY A 306 -13.28 20.19 22.88
N LYS A 307 -14.25 19.66 22.13
CA LYS A 307 -14.86 18.33 22.35
C LYS A 307 -14.92 17.53 21.04
N ILE A 308 -15.08 16.21 21.15
CA ILE A 308 -15.46 15.37 20.01
C ILE A 308 -16.80 15.83 19.41
N SER A 309 -17.02 15.54 18.14
CA SER A 309 -18.29 15.85 17.47
C SER A 309 -19.45 15.11 18.13
N LYS A 310 -20.66 15.66 17.95
CA LYS A 310 -21.89 15.00 18.41
C LYS A 310 -22.03 13.61 17.79
N VAL A 311 -21.73 13.50 16.49
CA VAL A 311 -21.74 12.24 15.73
C VAL A 311 -20.81 11.21 16.37
N ASN A 312 -19.57 11.58 16.69
CA ASN A 312 -18.62 10.67 17.32
C ASN A 312 -19.06 10.30 18.74
N PHE A 313 -19.61 11.24 19.51
CA PHE A 313 -20.16 10.94 20.84
C PHE A 313 -21.32 9.93 20.80
N GLU A 314 -22.28 10.13 19.89
CA GLU A 314 -23.43 9.23 19.72
C GLU A 314 -22.99 7.83 19.29
N ARG A 315 -22.02 7.73 18.37
CA ARG A 315 -21.49 6.45 17.88
C ARG A 315 -20.66 5.72 18.93
N SER A 316 -19.73 6.41 19.59
CA SER A 316 -18.74 5.78 20.47
C SER A 316 -19.23 5.54 21.90
N PHE A 317 -20.11 6.41 22.42
CA PHE A 317 -20.58 6.33 23.81
C PHE A 317 -22.05 5.94 23.94
N GLN A 318 -22.91 6.36 23.01
CA GLN A 318 -24.34 6.02 23.05
C GLN A 318 -24.70 4.81 22.19
N LEU A 319 -23.75 4.28 21.40
CA LEU A 319 -23.94 3.15 20.49
C LEU A 319 -25.14 3.34 19.53
N THR A 320 -25.44 4.58 19.18
CA THR A 320 -26.57 4.93 18.33
C THR A 320 -26.07 5.30 16.92
N PRO A 321 -26.71 4.79 15.84
CA PRO A 321 -26.40 5.24 14.50
C PRO A 321 -26.68 6.74 14.36
N ALA A 322 -25.64 7.50 14.03
CA ALA A 322 -25.73 8.94 13.76
C ALA A 322 -25.24 9.21 12.34
N PRO A 323 -25.96 9.97 11.48
CA PRO A 323 -25.46 10.39 10.17
C PRO A 323 -24.34 11.42 10.30
N PRO A 324 -23.51 11.61 9.26
CA PRO A 324 -22.48 12.65 9.28
C PRO A 324 -23.08 14.07 9.40
N GLU A 325 -22.31 14.98 9.98
CA GLU A 325 -22.64 16.41 10.12
C GLU A 325 -21.74 17.31 9.24
N GLN A 326 -20.57 16.82 8.81
CA GLN A 326 -19.70 17.56 7.87
C GLN A 326 -20.29 17.52 6.45
N ILE A 327 -20.36 18.67 5.76
CA ILE A 327 -21.15 18.77 4.52
C ILE A 327 -20.63 17.93 3.34
N ASP A 328 -19.32 17.73 3.21
CA ASP A 328 -18.72 16.81 2.24
C ASP A 328 -19.12 15.35 2.52
N LEU A 329 -19.09 14.91 3.78
CA LEU A 329 -19.55 13.58 4.18
C LEU A 329 -21.06 13.42 3.96
N MET A 330 -21.86 14.43 4.34
CA MET A 330 -23.30 14.46 4.08
C MET A 330 -23.63 14.41 2.59
N PHE A 331 -22.86 15.14 1.76
CA PHE A 331 -23.01 15.11 0.32
C PHE A 331 -22.71 13.71 -0.24
N LYS A 332 -21.61 13.07 0.18
CA LYS A 332 -21.25 11.71 -0.27
C LYS A 332 -22.34 10.70 0.08
N ASP A 333 -22.80 10.71 1.33
CA ASP A 333 -23.91 9.84 1.78
C ASP A 333 -25.18 10.10 0.96
N CYS A 334 -25.57 11.37 0.84
CA CYS A 334 -26.74 11.79 0.09
C CYS A 334 -26.66 11.37 -1.39
N PHE A 335 -25.49 11.52 -2.04
CA PHE A 335 -25.30 11.18 -3.44
C PHE A 335 -25.42 9.67 -3.69
N VAL A 336 -24.84 8.85 -2.82
CA VAL A 336 -24.95 7.38 -2.90
C VAL A 336 -26.40 6.93 -2.70
N ARG A 337 -27.06 7.47 -1.66
CA ARG A 337 -28.46 7.17 -1.36
C ARG A 337 -29.39 7.61 -2.49
N PHE A 338 -29.26 8.85 -2.96
CA PHE A 338 -29.99 9.40 -4.11
C PHE A 338 -29.83 8.52 -5.34
N SER A 339 -28.59 8.18 -5.71
CA SER A 339 -28.32 7.40 -6.92
C SER A 339 -28.95 6.01 -6.88
N LYS A 340 -28.96 5.38 -5.70
CA LYS A 340 -29.62 4.10 -5.46
C LYS A 340 -31.14 4.23 -5.56
N ASN A 341 -31.73 5.21 -4.86
CA ASN A 341 -33.18 5.40 -4.81
C ASN A 341 -33.75 5.81 -6.17
N TRP A 342 -33.10 6.75 -6.86
CA TRP A 342 -33.44 7.13 -8.22
C TRP A 342 -33.46 5.92 -9.16
N LYS A 343 -32.41 5.09 -9.15
CA LYS A 343 -32.34 3.90 -10.00
C LYS A 343 -33.47 2.90 -9.68
N ALA A 344 -33.78 2.72 -8.40
CA ALA A 344 -34.84 1.82 -7.98
C ALA A 344 -36.22 2.32 -8.43
N PHE A 345 -36.48 3.62 -8.37
CA PHE A 345 -37.78 4.21 -8.72
C PHE A 345 -37.94 4.43 -10.23
N MET A 346 -36.95 5.05 -10.87
CA MET A 346 -37.01 5.46 -12.28
C MET A 346 -36.62 4.32 -13.24
N GLY A 347 -35.96 3.27 -12.76
CA GLY A 347 -35.50 2.14 -13.57
C GLY A 347 -34.19 2.38 -14.34
N TRP A 348 -33.61 3.57 -14.24
CA TRP A 348 -32.35 3.97 -14.87
C TRP A 348 -31.57 4.93 -13.96
N SER A 349 -30.27 5.13 -14.18
CA SER A 349 -29.44 6.00 -13.32
C SER A 349 -29.33 7.42 -13.88
N LEU A 350 -29.68 8.43 -13.09
CA LEU A 350 -29.52 9.85 -13.47
C LEU A 350 -28.06 10.20 -13.74
N PHE A 351 -27.18 9.78 -12.84
CA PHE A 351 -25.73 9.86 -13.00
C PHE A 351 -25.19 8.49 -13.40
N ARG A 352 -24.36 8.44 -14.43
CA ARG A 352 -23.63 7.24 -14.81
C ARG A 352 -22.66 6.88 -13.69
N LYS A 353 -22.39 5.58 -13.52
CA LYS A 353 -21.29 5.13 -12.66
C LYS A 353 -19.99 5.74 -13.19
N LEU A 354 -19.18 6.31 -12.30
CA LEU A 354 -17.84 6.76 -12.65
C LEU A 354 -17.03 5.60 -13.23
N ALA A 355 -16.19 5.90 -14.22
CA ALA A 355 -15.17 4.96 -14.66
C ALA A 355 -14.22 4.64 -13.51
N GLU A 356 -13.61 3.46 -13.50
CA GLU A 356 -12.65 3.06 -12.47
C GLU A 356 -11.52 4.09 -12.33
N SER A 357 -11.03 4.61 -13.46
CA SER A 357 -10.01 5.67 -13.48
C SER A 357 -10.46 7.02 -12.93
N ASP A 358 -11.77 7.25 -12.74
CA ASP A 358 -12.35 8.49 -12.21
C ASP A 358 -12.90 8.32 -10.78
N GLN A 359 -12.92 7.08 -10.23
CA GLN A 359 -13.49 6.81 -8.90
C GLN A 359 -12.79 7.61 -7.79
N HIS A 360 -11.48 7.82 -7.94
CA HIS A 360 -10.66 8.63 -7.03
C HIS A 360 -11.21 10.05 -6.80
N LEU A 361 -11.98 10.61 -7.75
CA LEU A 361 -12.56 11.94 -7.62
C LEU A 361 -13.65 11.99 -6.55
N PHE A 362 -14.46 10.94 -6.46
CA PHE A 362 -15.47 10.82 -5.42
C PHE A 362 -14.82 10.55 -4.07
N ASP A 363 -13.84 9.64 -4.05
CA ASP A 363 -13.17 9.23 -2.82
C ASP A 363 -12.37 10.39 -2.21
N ALA A 364 -11.65 11.16 -3.03
CA ALA A 364 -10.89 12.33 -2.62
C ALA A 364 -11.70 13.63 -2.50
N LEU A 365 -13.01 13.64 -2.76
CA LEU A 365 -13.83 14.84 -2.59
C LEU A 365 -13.92 15.21 -1.10
N HIS A 366 -13.53 16.43 -0.73
CA HIS A 366 -13.61 16.94 0.64
C HIS A 366 -13.64 18.47 0.66
N ILE A 367 -13.98 19.05 1.80
CA ILE A 367 -13.79 20.49 2.03
C ILE A 367 -12.29 20.77 2.10
N PRO A 368 -11.74 21.75 1.33
CA PRO A 368 -10.34 22.10 1.36
C PRO A 368 -9.85 22.30 2.79
N LEU A 369 -8.81 21.55 3.15
CA LEU A 369 -8.16 21.60 4.46
C LEU A 369 -7.50 22.96 4.66
N THR A 370 -7.06 23.59 3.56
CA THR A 370 -6.48 24.92 3.54
C THR A 370 -7.20 25.82 2.53
N ASN A 371 -6.88 27.11 2.55
CA ASN A 371 -7.31 28.04 1.49
C ASN A 371 -6.49 27.90 0.19
N SER A 372 -5.92 26.71 -0.09
CA SER A 372 -5.14 26.43 -1.29
C SER A 372 -6.01 26.50 -2.54
N GLN A 373 -5.52 27.23 -3.54
CA GLN A 373 -6.19 27.32 -4.83
C GLN A 373 -6.18 25.97 -5.59
N VAL A 374 -5.08 25.22 -5.50
CA VAL A 374 -4.91 23.94 -6.19
C VAL A 374 -5.89 22.89 -5.65
N GLU A 375 -6.07 22.89 -4.33
CA GLU A 375 -7.01 22.01 -3.66
C GLU A 375 -8.44 22.37 -4.06
N PHE A 376 -8.84 23.64 -3.95
CA PHE A 376 -10.15 24.12 -4.37
C PHE A 376 -10.48 23.78 -5.83
N ASP A 377 -9.55 24.02 -6.75
CA ASP A 377 -9.72 23.72 -8.18
C ASP A 377 -9.92 22.22 -8.41
N SER A 378 -9.20 21.36 -7.67
CA SER A 378 -9.38 19.91 -7.71
C SER A 378 -10.76 19.48 -7.19
N GLN A 379 -11.26 20.10 -6.12
CA GLN A 379 -12.59 19.77 -5.57
C GLN A 379 -13.72 20.20 -6.50
N VAL A 380 -13.61 21.39 -7.12
CA VAL A 380 -14.56 21.85 -8.14
C VAL A 380 -14.56 20.92 -9.35
N LEU A 381 -13.38 20.48 -9.81
CA LEU A 381 -13.26 19.51 -10.90
C LEU A 381 -13.95 18.19 -10.55
N ALA A 382 -13.65 17.61 -9.39
CA ALA A 382 -14.25 16.37 -8.93
C ALA A 382 -15.78 16.47 -8.90
N LEU A 383 -16.32 17.52 -8.28
CA LEU A 383 -17.76 17.74 -8.18
C LEU A 383 -18.44 17.88 -9.56
N THR A 384 -17.83 18.62 -10.49
CA THR A 384 -18.37 18.73 -11.86
C THR A 384 -18.35 17.42 -12.62
N LYS A 385 -17.31 16.59 -12.45
CA LYS A 385 -17.28 15.26 -13.06
C LYS A 385 -18.35 14.34 -12.48
N ILE A 386 -18.55 14.37 -11.16
CA ILE A 386 -19.54 13.56 -10.44
C ILE A 386 -20.98 13.94 -10.83
N LEU A 387 -21.28 15.23 -10.99
CA LEU A 387 -22.65 15.70 -11.20
C LEU A 387 -22.99 16.02 -12.66
N ILE A 388 -22.09 16.66 -13.39
CA ILE A 388 -22.40 17.26 -14.69
C ILE A 388 -21.93 16.33 -15.81
N ASP A 389 -20.65 15.97 -15.82
CA ASP A 389 -20.11 15.09 -16.87
C ASP A 389 -20.69 13.67 -16.77
N SER A 390 -21.13 13.27 -15.57
CA SER A 390 -21.79 11.98 -15.34
C SER A 390 -23.29 11.98 -15.63
N LEU A 391 -23.92 13.10 -16.05
CA LEU A 391 -25.33 13.09 -16.44
C LEU A 391 -25.58 12.05 -17.52
N ASN A 392 -26.58 11.21 -17.31
CA ASN A 392 -26.93 10.16 -18.24
C ASN A 392 -27.77 10.70 -19.39
N GLU A 393 -27.15 11.49 -20.27
CA GLU A 393 -27.83 12.19 -21.37
C GLU A 393 -28.72 11.28 -22.23
N GLY A 394 -28.29 10.03 -22.46
CA GLY A 394 -29.06 9.09 -23.27
C GLY A 394 -30.39 8.70 -22.64
N GLU A 395 -30.40 8.45 -21.33
CA GLU A 395 -31.64 8.13 -20.60
C GLU A 395 -32.48 9.39 -20.32
N ILE A 396 -31.84 10.53 -20.07
CA ILE A 396 -32.52 11.83 -19.91
C ILE A 396 -33.34 12.16 -21.18
N VAL A 397 -32.76 11.98 -22.37
CA VAL A 397 -33.46 12.23 -23.64
C VAL A 397 -34.65 11.28 -23.81
N LYS A 398 -34.47 9.98 -23.52
CA LYS A 398 -35.56 9.00 -23.61
C LYS A 398 -36.71 9.31 -22.65
N ALA A 399 -36.38 9.81 -21.47
CA ALA A 399 -37.37 10.16 -20.44
C ALA A 399 -38.05 11.51 -20.69
N THR A 400 -37.56 12.33 -21.63
CA THR A 400 -38.12 13.66 -21.91
C THR A 400 -39.12 13.61 -23.08
N LEU A 401 -40.37 14.05 -22.85
CA LEU A 401 -41.38 14.20 -23.91
C LEU A 401 -40.88 15.18 -24.98
N GLY A 402 -40.68 14.68 -26.22
CA GLY A 402 -40.11 15.48 -27.31
C GLY A 402 -38.59 15.69 -27.23
N GLY A 403 -37.88 14.80 -26.52
CA GLY A 403 -36.44 14.93 -26.24
C GLY A 403 -35.60 15.26 -27.47
N ASN A 404 -34.84 16.37 -27.36
CA ASN A 404 -33.96 16.84 -28.42
C ASN A 404 -32.55 16.22 -28.26
N THR A 405 -32.03 15.61 -29.33
CA THR A 405 -30.67 15.03 -29.36
C THR A 405 -29.58 16.05 -29.67
N GLU A 406 -29.93 17.24 -30.17
CA GLU A 406 -28.98 18.29 -30.58
C GLU A 406 -28.39 19.07 -29.39
N GLU A 407 -29.15 19.21 -28.29
CA GLU A 407 -28.65 19.83 -27.07
C GLU A 407 -27.64 18.93 -26.34
N LYS A 408 -26.86 19.48 -25.39
CA LYS A 408 -25.80 18.75 -24.68
C LYS A 408 -25.81 19.04 -23.18
N GLY A 409 -25.42 18.05 -22.37
CA GLY A 409 -25.20 18.18 -20.93
C GLY A 409 -26.37 18.81 -20.17
N ILE A 410 -26.08 19.92 -19.48
CA ILE A 410 -27.04 20.62 -18.60
C ILE A 410 -28.31 21.05 -19.34
N SER A 411 -28.24 21.41 -20.63
CA SER A 411 -29.43 21.84 -21.38
C SER A 411 -30.44 20.70 -21.56
N LYS A 412 -29.99 19.46 -21.80
CA LYS A 412 -30.88 18.29 -21.83
C LYS A 412 -31.55 18.07 -20.47
N PHE A 413 -30.80 18.26 -19.39
CA PHE A 413 -31.37 18.11 -18.05
C PHE A 413 -32.38 19.22 -17.73
N GLU A 414 -32.16 20.45 -18.19
CA GLU A 414 -33.14 21.54 -18.11
C GLU A 414 -34.45 21.18 -18.83
N GLN A 415 -34.37 20.65 -20.05
CA GLN A 415 -35.55 20.18 -20.78
C GLN A 415 -36.30 19.08 -20.03
N PHE A 416 -35.56 18.12 -19.46
CA PHE A 416 -36.13 17.06 -18.64
C PHE A 416 -36.89 17.62 -17.42
N LEU A 417 -36.27 18.51 -16.65
CA LEU A 417 -36.90 19.12 -15.47
C LEU A 417 -38.14 19.92 -15.86
N LYS A 418 -38.07 20.69 -16.96
CA LYS A 418 -39.20 21.46 -17.49
C LYS A 418 -40.37 20.56 -17.93
N ALA A 419 -40.07 19.48 -18.66
CA ALA A 419 -41.08 18.53 -19.14
C ALA A 419 -41.82 17.84 -17.98
N HIS A 420 -41.13 17.60 -16.86
CA HIS A 420 -41.68 17.00 -15.65
C HIS A 420 -42.20 18.03 -14.63
N GLN A 421 -42.32 19.30 -15.03
CA GLN A 421 -42.86 20.39 -14.20
C GLN A 421 -42.14 20.52 -12.84
N TYR A 422 -40.83 20.25 -12.80
CA TYR A 422 -40.04 20.40 -11.59
C TYR A 422 -39.99 21.88 -11.18
N PRO A 423 -40.37 22.24 -9.94
CA PRO A 423 -40.48 23.63 -9.52
C PRO A 423 -39.09 24.31 -9.45
N ASN A 424 -39.03 25.59 -9.81
CA ASN A 424 -37.83 26.43 -9.73
C ASN A 424 -36.60 25.84 -10.46
N TYR A 425 -36.79 25.02 -11.50
CA TYR A 425 -35.71 24.38 -12.23
C TYR A 425 -34.71 25.39 -12.82
N GLU A 426 -35.15 26.60 -13.18
CA GLU A 426 -34.30 27.65 -13.74
C GLU A 426 -33.18 28.08 -12.77
N GLN A 427 -33.46 28.13 -11.46
CA GLN A 427 -32.44 28.46 -10.45
C GLN A 427 -31.39 27.36 -10.34
N GLN A 428 -31.84 26.09 -10.31
CA GLN A 428 -30.95 24.93 -10.21
C GLN A 428 -30.07 24.78 -11.45
N ILE A 429 -30.65 24.97 -12.63
CA ILE A 429 -29.90 24.96 -13.90
C ILE A 429 -28.91 26.12 -13.95
N LYS A 430 -29.27 27.31 -13.49
CA LYS A 430 -28.34 28.44 -13.38
C LYS A 430 -27.17 28.11 -12.46
N PHE A 431 -27.42 27.47 -11.32
CA PHE A 431 -26.37 27.02 -10.42
C PHE A 431 -25.43 26.00 -11.09
N LEU A 432 -25.95 24.95 -11.73
CA LEU A 432 -25.12 23.96 -12.44
C LEU A 432 -24.29 24.60 -13.55
N ARG A 433 -24.86 25.55 -14.31
CA ARG A 433 -24.14 26.31 -15.34
C ARG A 433 -23.04 27.18 -14.72
N ASN A 434 -23.29 27.80 -13.57
CA ASN A 434 -22.30 28.57 -12.84
C ASN A 434 -21.16 27.67 -12.34
N LEU A 435 -21.47 26.50 -11.79
CA LEU A 435 -20.49 25.52 -11.33
C LEU A 435 -19.63 25.00 -12.50
N GLN A 436 -20.24 24.69 -13.65
CA GLN A 436 -19.51 24.31 -14.85
C GLN A 436 -18.59 25.44 -15.36
N ASN A 437 -19.08 26.69 -15.30
CA ASN A 437 -18.30 27.87 -15.68
C ASN A 437 -17.14 28.13 -14.70
N LEU A 438 -17.34 27.87 -13.41
CA LEU A 438 -16.27 27.94 -12.40
C LEU A 438 -15.17 26.95 -12.76
N ARG A 439 -15.53 25.68 -13.02
CA ARG A 439 -14.57 24.65 -13.45
C ARG A 439 -13.84 25.02 -14.74
N SER A 440 -14.55 25.49 -15.78
CA SER A 440 -13.93 25.79 -17.07
C SER A 440 -12.99 27.01 -17.02
N THR A 441 -13.28 27.98 -16.15
CA THR A 441 -12.49 29.22 -16.07
C THR A 441 -11.42 29.23 -14.97
N SER A 442 -11.52 28.34 -13.97
CA SER A 442 -10.52 28.21 -12.90
C SER A 442 -9.51 27.10 -13.17
N VAL A 443 -9.98 25.92 -13.61
CA VAL A 443 -9.18 24.70 -13.75
C VAL A 443 -8.70 24.52 -15.19
N ALA A 444 -9.58 24.70 -16.18
CA ALA A 444 -9.30 24.31 -17.57
C ALA A 444 -8.62 25.41 -18.41
N HIS A 445 -8.76 26.68 -18.02
CA HIS A 445 -8.24 27.82 -18.78
C HIS A 445 -7.49 28.80 -17.89
N ARG A 446 -6.60 29.61 -18.50
CA ARG A 446 -5.93 30.70 -17.79
C ARG A 446 -6.97 31.64 -17.18
N LYS A 447 -6.83 31.92 -15.89
CA LYS A 447 -7.71 32.83 -15.16
C LYS A 447 -7.80 34.18 -15.86
N SER A 448 -9.00 34.47 -16.34
CA SER A 448 -9.35 35.64 -17.15
C SER A 448 -10.44 36.46 -16.45
N ASP A 449 -10.94 37.51 -17.11
CA ASP A 449 -12.06 38.29 -16.56
C ASP A 449 -13.33 37.45 -16.39
N ASN A 450 -13.49 36.36 -17.13
CA ASN A 450 -14.58 35.41 -16.92
C ASN A 450 -14.45 34.68 -15.58
N TYR A 451 -13.24 34.31 -15.17
CA TYR A 451 -12.99 33.75 -13.83
C TYR A 451 -13.35 34.77 -12.74
N LYS A 452 -12.94 36.04 -12.89
CA LYS A 452 -13.29 37.08 -11.90
C LYS A 452 -14.80 37.27 -11.74
N LYS A 453 -15.55 37.20 -12.85
CA LYS A 453 -17.01 37.30 -12.83
C LYS A 453 -17.65 36.14 -12.08
N ILE A 454 -17.26 34.90 -12.40
CA ILE A 454 -17.85 33.72 -11.74
C ILE A 454 -17.39 33.58 -10.28
N ALA A 455 -16.14 33.93 -9.97
CA ALA A 455 -15.65 34.03 -8.60
C ALA A 455 -16.50 35.01 -7.77
N LYS A 456 -16.84 36.18 -8.34
CA LYS A 456 -17.74 37.14 -7.68
C LYS A 456 -19.15 36.57 -7.45
N THR A 457 -19.68 35.78 -8.39
CA THR A 457 -20.98 35.09 -8.24
C THR A 457 -20.98 34.16 -7.03
N PHE A 458 -19.89 33.43 -6.80
CA PHE A 458 -19.72 32.54 -5.64
C PHE A 458 -19.15 33.24 -4.40
N GLY A 459 -18.96 34.57 -4.41
CA GLY A 459 -18.34 35.27 -3.28
C GLY A 459 -16.89 34.85 -2.98
N LEU A 460 -16.20 34.26 -3.95
CA LEU A 460 -14.87 33.68 -3.80
C LEU A 460 -13.79 34.76 -3.61
N LYS A 461 -13.05 34.64 -2.52
CA LYS A 461 -11.87 35.42 -2.13
C LYS A 461 -10.72 34.46 -1.83
N ASP A 462 -9.52 35.00 -1.71
CA ASP A 462 -8.33 34.19 -1.39
C ASP A 462 -8.37 33.55 0.00
N SER A 463 -9.24 34.02 0.90
CA SER A 463 -9.30 33.60 2.30
C SER A 463 -10.50 32.72 2.68
N ASN A 464 -11.40 32.39 1.75
CA ASN A 464 -12.66 31.70 2.05
C ASN A 464 -12.98 30.55 1.08
N ARG A 465 -11.96 29.92 0.49
CA ARG A 465 -12.16 28.84 -0.50
C ARG A 465 -12.89 27.64 0.12
N SER A 466 -12.54 27.29 1.35
CA SER A 466 -13.20 26.20 2.09
C SER A 466 -14.67 26.51 2.33
N ASP A 467 -15.01 27.74 2.69
CA ASP A 467 -16.40 28.14 2.95
C ASP A 467 -17.25 28.19 1.67
N VAL A 468 -16.67 28.71 0.58
CA VAL A 468 -17.35 28.68 -0.73
C VAL A 468 -17.62 27.25 -1.17
N LEU A 469 -16.69 26.31 -0.99
CA LEU A 469 -16.97 24.92 -1.33
C LEU A 469 -18.04 24.31 -0.41
N LYS A 470 -18.05 24.63 0.89
CA LYS A 470 -19.13 24.21 1.80
C LYS A 470 -20.49 24.64 1.26
N GLU A 471 -20.63 25.91 0.89
CA GLU A 471 -21.88 26.46 0.33
C GLU A 471 -22.29 25.75 -0.96
N ILE A 472 -21.34 25.50 -1.86
CA ILE A 472 -21.58 24.72 -3.10
C ILE A 472 -22.09 23.31 -2.76
N LEU A 473 -21.47 22.61 -1.80
CA LEU A 473 -21.88 21.27 -1.41
C LEU A 473 -23.26 21.26 -0.73
N VAL A 474 -23.59 22.28 0.06
CA VAL A 474 -24.95 22.47 0.60
C VAL A 474 -25.96 22.58 -0.53
N GLU A 475 -25.73 23.48 -1.50
CA GLU A 475 -26.65 23.72 -2.61
C GLU A 475 -26.86 22.47 -3.47
N VAL A 476 -25.78 21.73 -3.75
CA VAL A 476 -25.87 20.43 -4.45
C VAL A 476 -26.67 19.42 -3.64
N ARG A 477 -26.36 19.25 -2.34
CA ARG A 477 -27.04 18.26 -1.49
C ARG A 477 -28.52 18.57 -1.40
N ASP A 478 -28.89 19.83 -1.21
CA ASP A 478 -30.29 20.26 -1.14
C ASP A 478 -31.00 20.05 -2.48
N PHE A 479 -30.30 20.26 -3.60
CA PHE A 479 -30.83 19.96 -4.93
C PHE A 479 -31.10 18.46 -5.12
N LEU A 480 -30.18 17.57 -4.73
CA LEU A 480 -30.39 16.12 -4.80
C LEU A 480 -31.57 15.67 -3.94
N VAL A 481 -31.68 16.17 -2.71
CA VAL A 481 -32.82 15.89 -1.82
C VAL A 481 -34.13 16.38 -2.45
N SER A 482 -34.13 17.56 -3.06
CA SER A 482 -35.33 18.10 -3.71
C SER A 482 -35.72 17.30 -4.95
N LEU A 483 -34.77 16.79 -5.74
CA LEU A 483 -35.05 15.89 -6.86
C LEU A 483 -35.66 14.59 -6.36
N GLU A 484 -35.08 14.00 -5.31
CA GLU A 484 -35.58 12.76 -4.72
C GLU A 484 -37.04 12.90 -4.27
N ARG A 485 -37.37 13.97 -3.54
CA ARG A 485 -38.73 14.25 -3.07
C ARG A 485 -39.75 14.48 -4.20
N HIS A 486 -39.32 14.98 -5.35
CA HIS A 486 -40.23 15.26 -6.48
C HIS A 486 -40.43 14.04 -7.38
N PHE A 487 -39.38 13.23 -7.55
CA PHE A 487 -39.36 12.15 -8.53
C PHE A 487 -39.44 10.75 -7.93
N CYS A 488 -39.18 10.56 -6.63
CA CYS A 488 -39.08 9.23 -6.00
C CYS A 488 -40.00 9.04 -4.78
N GLU A 489 -40.62 10.11 -4.31
CA GLU A 489 -41.70 10.13 -3.30
C GLU A 489 -42.99 10.58 -3.97
#